data_AF-B9TK86-F1
#
_entry.id   AF-B9TK86-F1
#
_cell.length_a   1.000
_cell.length_b   1.000
_cell.length_c   1.000
_cell.angle_alpha   90.00
_cell.angle_beta   90.00
_cell.angle_gamma   90.00
#
_symmetry.space_group_name_H-M   'P 1'
#
loop_
_entity.id
_entity.type
_entity.pdbx_description
1 polymer ?
#
loop_
_entity_poly.entity_id
_entity_poly.type
_entity_poly.pdbx_seq_one_letter_code
_entity_poly.pdbx_strand_id
1 'polypeptide(L)'
;MVRFASEIVTQYRALESVRGWPPLAVNEVQPIAAAEYPTPAKRPANSRLSTAKLEQTFGVTLREWSIALNQVMAELAMTAAG
;
A
#
# COMPACT_ATOMS: atom_id res chain seq x y z
N MET A 1 2.91 -0.44 9.94
CA MET A 1 2.76 -1.10 8.61
C MET A 1 1.39 -1.71 8.40
N VAL A 2 0.73 -2.30 9.41
CA VAL A 2 -0.64 -2.87 9.28
C VAL A 2 -1.63 -1.90 8.63
N ARG A 3 -1.61 -0.62 9.02
CA ARG A 3 -2.49 0.42 8.46
C ARG A 3 -2.43 0.53 6.94
N PHE A 4 -1.24 0.40 6.34
CA PHE A 4 -1.10 0.46 4.88
C PHE A 4 -1.80 -0.72 4.19
N ALA A 5 -1.57 -1.93 4.69
CA ALA A 5 -2.17 -3.15 4.13
C ALA A 5 -3.70 -3.18 4.32
N SER A 6 -4.17 -2.83 5.51
CA SER A 6 -5.61 -2.75 5.79
C SER A 6 -6.31 -1.70 4.92
N GLU A 7 -5.67 -0.55 4.70
CA GLU A 7 -6.22 0.52 3.86
C GLU A 7 -6.38 0.07 2.39
N ILE A 8 -5.42 -0.70 1.85
CA ILE A 8 -5.56 -1.29 0.52
C ILE A 8 -6.78 -2.20 0.43
N VAL A 9 -6.98 -3.08 1.40
CA VAL A 9 -8.13 -4.01 1.43
C VAL A 9 -9.45 -3.24 1.55
N THR A 10 -9.50 -2.18 2.37
CA THR A 10 -10.67 -1.31 2.51
C THR A 10 -11.02 -0.64 1.17
N GLN A 11 -10.04 -0.02 0.50
CA GLN A 11 -10.28 0.68 -0.76
C GLN A 11 -10.59 -0.29 -1.91
N TYR A 12 -9.99 -1.48 -1.92
CA TYR A 12 -10.36 -2.52 -2.88
C TYR A 12 -11.84 -2.87 -2.78
N ARG A 13 -12.34 -3.15 -1.57
CA ARG A 13 -13.75 -3.51 -1.35
C ARG A 13 -14.71 -2.39 -1.78
N ALA A 14 -14.30 -1.13 -1.62
CA ALA A 14 -15.08 0.02 -2.08
C ALA A 14 -15.17 0.10 -3.62
N LEU A 15 -14.19 -0.46 -4.33
CA LEU A 15 -14.13 -0.45 -5.80
C LEU A 15 -14.62 -1.76 -6.43
N GLU A 16 -14.72 -2.86 -5.68
CA GLU A 16 -15.02 -4.20 -6.19
C GLU A 16 -16.19 -4.24 -7.17
N SER A 17 -17.36 -3.71 -6.76
CA SER A 17 -18.57 -3.71 -7.57
C SER A 17 -18.48 -2.82 -8.81
N VAL A 18 -17.89 -1.62 -8.65
CA VAL A 18 -17.72 -0.65 -9.75
C VAL A 18 -16.72 -1.16 -10.79
N ARG A 19 -15.75 -1.97 -10.36
CA ARG A 19 -14.69 -2.54 -11.22
C ARG A 19 -15.00 -3.91 -11.77
N GLY A 20 -16.04 -4.58 -11.27
CA GLY A 20 -16.30 -6.00 -11.55
C GLY A 20 -15.16 -6.90 -11.09
N TRP A 21 -14.44 -6.50 -10.04
CA TRP A 21 -13.38 -7.33 -9.46
C TRP A 21 -13.96 -8.47 -8.62
N PRO A 22 -13.26 -9.62 -8.51
CA PRO A 22 -13.74 -10.71 -7.68
C PRO A 22 -13.71 -10.34 -6.20
N PRO A 23 -14.61 -10.91 -5.38
CA PRO A 23 -14.55 -10.73 -3.94
C PRO A 23 -13.24 -11.24 -3.37
N LEU A 24 -12.67 -10.47 -2.45
CA LEU A 24 -11.51 -10.92 -1.70
C LEU A 24 -11.90 -12.07 -0.77
N ALA A 25 -11.15 -13.17 -0.83
CA ALA A 25 -11.28 -14.27 0.12
C ALA A 25 -10.87 -13.86 1.55
N VAL A 26 -10.09 -12.78 1.70
CA VAL A 26 -9.66 -12.28 3.01
C VAL A 26 -10.79 -11.50 3.69
N ASN A 27 -11.16 -11.94 4.90
CA ASN A 27 -12.13 -11.26 5.75
C ASN A 27 -11.48 -10.16 6.60
N GLU A 28 -10.30 -10.43 7.16
CA GLU A 28 -9.58 -9.52 8.04
C GLU A 28 -8.06 -9.63 7.82
N VAL A 29 -7.35 -8.50 7.96
CA VAL A 29 -5.89 -8.45 7.84
C VAL A 29 -5.28 -8.52 9.24
N GLN A 30 -4.67 -9.66 9.56
CA GLN A 30 -3.98 -9.87 10.83
C GLN A 30 -2.47 -9.64 10.68
N PRO A 31 -1.83 -8.88 11.59
CA PRO A 31 -0.36 -8.78 11.59
C PRO A 31 0.28 -10.11 11.96
N ILE A 32 1.40 -10.42 11.31
CA ILE A 32 2.29 -11.52 11.67
C ILE A 32 3.71 -11.01 11.87
N ALA A 33 4.49 -11.72 12.68
CA ALA A 33 5.93 -11.51 12.78
C ALA A 33 6.64 -11.99 11.51
N ALA A 34 7.78 -11.38 11.20
CA ALA A 34 8.58 -11.77 10.02
C ALA A 34 9.02 -13.25 10.07
N ALA A 35 9.19 -13.83 11.27
CA ALA A 35 9.56 -15.23 11.44
C ALA A 35 8.43 -16.22 11.06
N GLU A 36 7.17 -15.77 11.11
CA GLU A 36 6.00 -16.59 10.75
C GLU A 36 5.88 -16.75 9.22
N TYR A 37 6.60 -15.93 8.44
CA TYR A 37 6.67 -16.04 6.99
C TYR A 37 8.13 -15.98 6.51
N PRO A 38 8.88 -17.11 6.63
CA PRO A 38 10.29 -17.15 6.29
C PRO A 38 10.49 -16.97 4.78
N THR A 39 11.42 -16.10 4.41
CA THR A 39 11.78 -15.87 3.01
C THR A 39 13.25 -16.25 2.75
N PRO A 40 13.60 -16.73 1.54
CA PRO A 40 14.98 -17.12 1.22
C PRO A 40 16.01 -15.99 1.46
N ALA A 41 15.65 -14.76 1.11
CA ALA A 41 16.45 -13.58 1.43
C ALA A 41 16.06 -13.01 2.80
N LYS A 42 17.06 -12.66 3.61
CA LYS A 42 16.85 -12.02 4.92
C LYS A 42 16.29 -10.60 4.73
N ARG A 43 15.16 -10.32 5.37
CA ARG A 43 14.54 -8.98 5.37
C ARG A 43 15.10 -8.12 6.50
N PRO A 44 15.48 -6.86 6.23
CA PRO A 44 15.83 -5.91 7.29
C PRO A 44 14.64 -5.64 8.20
N ALA A 45 14.90 -5.46 9.50
CA ALA A 45 13.88 -5.10 10.48
C ALA A 45 13.37 -3.66 10.30
N ASN A 46 14.19 -2.77 9.73
CA ASN A 46 13.85 -1.38 9.46
C ASN A 46 14.37 -0.98 8.08
N SER A 47 13.44 -0.67 7.17
CA SER A 47 13.74 -0.20 5.81
C SER A 47 13.31 1.27 5.59
N ARG A 48 13.10 2.04 6.67
CA ARG A 48 12.74 3.47 6.55
C ARG A 48 13.94 4.26 6.04
N LEU A 49 13.73 5.04 5.00
CA LEU A 49 14.72 5.94 4.42
C LEU A 49 14.40 7.39 4.78
N SER A 50 15.43 8.19 5.06
CA SER A 50 15.28 9.64 5.22
C SER A 50 15.24 10.32 3.86
N THR A 51 14.29 11.23 3.67
CA THR A 51 14.11 12.04 2.46
C THR A 51 14.74 13.42 2.58
N ALA A 52 15.39 13.75 3.69
CA ALA A 52 15.89 15.10 3.97
C ALA A 52 16.88 15.61 2.90
N LYS A 53 17.77 14.74 2.40
CA LYS A 53 18.73 15.12 1.35
C LYS A 53 18.02 15.43 0.02
N LEU A 54 16.98 14.67 -0.32
CA LEU A 54 16.18 14.89 -1.53
C LEU A 54 15.48 16.25 -1.46
N GLU A 55 14.88 16.56 -0.31
CA GLU A 55 14.21 17.84 -0.05
C GLU A 55 15.20 19.01 -0.08
N GLN A 56 16.33 18.91 0.62
CA GLN A 56 17.32 20.01 0.67
C GLN A 56 17.99 20.26 -0.68
N THR A 57 18.26 19.21 -1.45
CA THR A 57 19.00 19.34 -2.71
C THR A 57 18.10 19.77 -3.87
N PHE A 58 16.86 19.29 -3.90
CA PHE A 58 15.97 19.44 -5.06
C PHE A 58 14.63 20.10 -4.75
N GLY A 59 14.34 20.43 -3.48
CA GLY A 59 13.04 20.95 -3.07
C GLY A 59 11.90 19.93 -3.18
N VAL A 60 12.21 18.64 -3.37
CA VAL A 60 11.21 17.58 -3.58
C VAL A 60 10.76 17.01 -2.24
N THR A 61 9.48 17.18 -1.93
CA THR A 61 8.83 16.57 -0.77
C THR A 61 7.98 15.38 -1.20
N LEU A 62 8.12 14.26 -0.49
CA LEU A 62 7.27 13.09 -0.70
C LEU A 62 5.99 13.25 0.12
N ARG A 63 4.86 12.90 -0.50
CA ARG A 63 3.57 12.91 0.18
C ARG A 63 3.49 11.78 1.19
N GLU A 64 2.71 12.00 2.25
CA GLU A 64 2.32 10.94 3.15
C GLU A 64 1.73 9.76 2.38
N TRP A 65 2.05 8.54 2.81
CA TRP A 65 1.72 7.32 2.07
C TRP A 65 0.21 7.18 1.83
N SER A 66 -0.63 7.68 2.73
CA SER A 66 -2.08 7.58 2.63
C SER A 66 -2.63 8.44 1.49
N ILE A 67 -2.07 9.63 1.28
CA ILE A 67 -2.44 10.53 0.18
C ILE A 67 -2.03 9.89 -1.15
N ALA A 68 -0.81 9.35 -1.23
CA ALA A 68 -0.34 8.67 -2.42
C ALA A 68 -1.17 7.41 -2.75
N LEU A 69 -1.52 6.61 -1.73
CA LEU A 69 -2.38 5.44 -1.89
C LEU A 69 -3.76 5.83 -2.43
N ASN A 70 -4.40 6.85 -1.84
CA ASN A 70 -5.71 7.32 -2.30
C ASN A 70 -5.68 7.74 -3.77
N GLN A 71 -4.62 8.41 -4.21
CA GLN A 71 -4.47 8.78 -5.63
C GLN A 71 -4.39 7.53 -6.51
N VAL A 72 -3.54 6.56 -6.17
CA VAL A 72 -3.39 5.33 -6.97
C VAL A 72 -4.71 4.57 -7.04
N MET A 73 -5.43 4.45 -5.94
CA MET A 73 -6.73 3.76 -5.91
C MET A 73 -7.80 4.52 -6.72
N ALA A 74 -7.78 5.86 -6.71
CA ALA A 74 -8.66 6.66 -7.56
C ALA A 74 -8.33 6.51 -9.06
N GLU A 75 -7.04 6.46 -9.42
CA GLU A 75 -6.60 6.17 -10.80
C GLU A 75 -7.04 4.77 -11.24
N LEU A 76 -6.89 3.79 -10.36
CA LEU A 76 -7.41 2.45 -10.57
C LEU A 76 -8.93 2.45 -10.68
N ALA A 77 -9.66 3.33 -10.03
CA ALA A 77 -11.11 3.42 -10.19
C ALA A 77 -11.49 3.91 -11.59
N MET A 78 -10.75 4.89 -12.14
CA MET A 78 -11.05 5.56 -13.41
C MET A 78 -10.54 4.82 -14.65
N THR A 79 -9.48 4.03 -14.53
CA THR A 79 -8.83 3.39 -15.68
C THR A 79 -9.62 2.16 -16.14
N ALA A 80 -10.27 2.19 -17.31
CA ALA A 80 -11.06 1.05 -17.81
C ALA A 80 -10.31 -0.29 -17.68
N ALA A 81 -11.02 -1.32 -17.23
CA ALA A 81 -10.52 -2.69 -17.31
C ALA A 81 -10.35 -3.01 -18.81
N GLY A 82 -9.10 -3.09 -19.26
CA GLY A 82 -8.76 -3.58 -20.58
C GLY A 82 -9.12 -5.06 -20.73
#